data_AF-A0A9E3A0Y0-F1
#
_entry.id   AF-A0A9E3A0Y0-F1
#
_cell.length_a   1.000
_cell.length_b   1.000
_cell.length_c   1.000
_cell.angle_alpha   90.00
_cell.angle_beta   90.00
_cell.angle_gamma   90.00
#
_symmetry.space_group_name_H-M   'P 1'
#
loop_
_entity.id
_entity.type
_entity.pdbx_description
1 polymer ?
#
loop_
_entity_poly.entity_id
_entity_poly.type
_entity_poly.pdbx_seq_one_letter_code
_entity_poly.pdbx_strand_id
1 'polypeptide(L)'
;MSVARSLLYGAANVLHPRMLWLMLWPMLVAVGFWGLIALFLWTRLAVRIAVWLQQGLNYTFAWLHIDFASVALVAANVLLFLGFVPLVYLTALFILSVFGMQQMVEYVATRSYPTLDRRRGGGMAGTVWNGVVAFLGLIFFGALSIPLWFFPPLWPLIPLVILAWVNQRLLRYDALGEHADAAEMKHVFREN
;
A
#
# COMPACT_ATOMS: atom_id res chain seq x y z
N MET A 1 -16.33 23.21 -13.82
CA MET A 1 -16.21 21.86 -14.41
C MET A 1 -16.97 20.89 -13.53
N SER A 2 -17.85 20.03 -14.07
CA SER A 2 -18.67 19.14 -13.24
C SER A 2 -17.81 18.05 -12.58
N VAL A 3 -18.12 17.71 -11.33
CA VAL A 3 -17.42 16.68 -10.53
C VAL A 3 -17.31 15.35 -11.29
N ALA A 4 -18.34 15.01 -12.06
CA ALA A 4 -18.35 13.83 -12.92
C ALA A 4 -17.27 13.85 -14.02
N ARG A 5 -17.02 15.01 -14.67
CA ARG A 5 -15.98 15.12 -15.70
C ARG A 5 -14.57 15.06 -15.11
N SER A 6 -14.35 15.60 -13.92
CA SER A 6 -13.07 15.46 -13.23
C SER A 6 -12.79 14.03 -12.78
N LEU A 7 -13.81 13.30 -12.31
CA LEU A 7 -13.69 11.89 -11.95
C LEU A 7 -13.40 11.02 -13.19
N LEU A 8 -14.11 11.25 -14.31
CA LEU A 8 -13.86 10.55 -15.57
C LEU A 8 -12.47 10.82 -16.15
N TYR A 9 -12.01 12.07 -16.08
CA TYR A 9 -10.68 12.46 -16.55
C TYR A 9 -9.56 11.85 -15.68
N GLY A 10 -9.78 11.79 -14.36
CA GLY A 10 -8.90 11.10 -13.41
C GLY A 10 -8.84 9.60 -13.67
N ALA A 11 -9.99 8.94 -13.85
CA ALA A 11 -10.07 7.52 -14.16
C ALA A 11 -9.40 7.19 -15.52
N ALA A 12 -9.62 8.01 -16.54
CA ALA A 12 -9.00 7.84 -17.85
C ALA A 12 -7.46 7.98 -17.79
N ASN A 13 -6.94 8.86 -16.93
CA ASN A 13 -5.50 9.02 -16.73
C ASN A 13 -4.88 7.86 -15.94
N VAL A 14 -5.57 7.29 -14.96
CA VAL A 14 -5.11 6.06 -14.26
C VAL A 14 -4.99 4.88 -15.24
N LEU A 15 -5.87 4.82 -16.24
CA LEU A 15 -5.84 3.82 -17.31
C LEU A 15 -4.78 4.13 -18.40
N HIS A 16 -4.01 5.21 -18.27
CA HIS A 16 -2.96 5.50 -19.24
C HIS A 16 -1.90 4.36 -19.22
N PRO A 17 -1.52 3.79 -20.37
CA PRO A 17 -0.71 2.56 -20.45
C PRO A 17 0.58 2.59 -19.61
N ARG A 18 1.21 3.76 -19.51
CA ARG A 18 2.45 3.96 -18.74
C ARG A 18 2.24 3.99 -17.23
N MET A 19 1.08 4.47 -16.74
CA MET A 19 0.72 4.42 -15.31
C MET A 19 0.32 3.01 -14.89
N LEU A 20 -0.44 2.31 -15.72
CA LEU A 20 -0.73 0.89 -15.52
C LEU A 20 0.55 0.06 -15.47
N TRP A 21 1.50 0.31 -16.38
CA TRP A 21 2.79 -0.37 -16.36
C TRP A 21 3.56 -0.13 -15.07
N LEU A 22 3.58 1.11 -14.54
CA LEU A 22 4.21 1.47 -13.28
C LEU A 22 3.64 0.72 -12.07
N MET A 23 2.34 0.40 -12.08
CA MET A 23 1.69 -0.41 -11.06
C MET A 23 1.83 -1.92 -11.28
N LEU A 24 1.90 -2.37 -12.54
CA LEU A 24 1.97 -3.78 -12.90
C LEU A 24 3.37 -4.35 -12.74
N TRP A 25 4.43 -3.63 -13.10
CA TRP A 25 5.79 -4.18 -13.09
C TRP A 25 6.26 -4.70 -11.71
N PRO A 26 6.00 -4.03 -10.56
CA PRO A 26 6.43 -4.53 -9.26
C PRO A 26 5.69 -5.82 -8.90
N MET A 27 4.39 -5.86 -9.22
CA MET A 27 3.55 -7.03 -9.01
C MET A 27 4.00 -8.19 -9.91
N LEU A 28 4.31 -7.94 -11.18
CA LEU A 28 4.82 -8.94 -12.10
C LEU A 28 6.18 -9.50 -11.67
N VAL A 29 7.08 -8.65 -11.18
CA VAL A 29 8.37 -9.08 -10.62
C VAL A 29 8.15 -9.95 -9.38
N ALA A 30 7.29 -9.52 -8.46
CA ALA A 30 6.99 -10.29 -7.24
C ALA A 30 6.34 -11.64 -7.56
N VAL A 31 5.34 -11.66 -8.43
CA VAL A 31 4.66 -12.89 -8.90
C VAL A 31 5.65 -13.78 -9.65
N GLY A 32 6.49 -13.23 -10.51
CA GLY A 32 7.49 -13.99 -11.25
C GLY A 32 8.53 -14.63 -10.32
N PHE A 33 9.05 -13.86 -9.37
CA PHE A 33 10.02 -14.33 -8.38
C PHE A 33 9.43 -15.44 -7.50
N TRP A 34 8.30 -15.17 -6.84
CA TRP A 34 7.65 -16.14 -5.97
C TRP A 34 7.03 -17.30 -6.74
N GLY A 35 6.52 -17.07 -7.94
CA GLY A 35 6.00 -18.10 -8.82
C GLY A 35 7.08 -19.08 -9.25
N LEU A 36 8.28 -18.59 -9.59
CA LEU A 36 9.42 -19.45 -9.91
C LEU A 36 9.83 -20.30 -8.70
N ILE A 37 9.92 -19.69 -7.52
CA ILE A 37 10.17 -20.42 -6.25
C ILE A 37 9.09 -21.48 -6.02
N ALA A 38 7.82 -21.13 -6.20
CA ALA A 38 6.69 -22.04 -6.04
C ALA A 38 6.80 -23.22 -7.00
N LEU A 39 7.15 -23.05 -8.28
CA LEU A 39 7.28 -24.17 -9.22
C LEU A 39 8.25 -25.26 -8.71
N PHE A 40 9.35 -24.88 -8.04
CA PHE A 40 10.34 -25.84 -7.54
C PHE A 40 10.05 -26.35 -6.12
N LEU A 41 9.49 -25.50 -5.25
CA LEU A 41 9.37 -25.78 -3.82
C LEU A 41 7.96 -26.14 -3.39
N TRP A 42 6.93 -25.84 -4.18
CA TRP A 42 5.53 -26.00 -3.79
C TRP A 42 5.22 -27.43 -3.36
N THR A 43 5.48 -28.42 -4.22
CA THR A 43 5.20 -29.82 -3.91
C THR A 43 5.96 -30.30 -2.67
N ARG A 44 7.22 -29.89 -2.51
CA ARG A 44 8.04 -30.27 -1.35
C ARG A 44 7.47 -29.69 -0.06
N LEU A 45 7.07 -28.43 -0.08
CA LEU A 45 6.46 -27.75 1.06
C LEU A 45 5.07 -28.32 1.37
N ALA A 46 4.24 -28.55 0.34
CA ALA A 46 2.90 -29.09 0.50
C ALA A 46 2.93 -30.46 1.15
N VAL A 47 3.82 -31.37 0.69
CA VAL A 47 3.97 -32.69 1.30
C VAL A 47 4.49 -32.59 2.74
N ARG A 48 5.47 -31.72 3.03
CA ARG A 48 5.94 -31.54 4.41
C ARG A 48 4.83 -31.05 5.33
N ILE A 49 4.10 -30.02 4.93
CA ILE A 49 2.98 -29.48 5.71
C ILE A 49 1.87 -30.53 5.86
N ALA A 50 1.58 -31.30 4.82
CA ALA A 50 0.61 -32.38 4.86
C ALA A 50 0.99 -33.47 5.87
N VAL A 51 2.26 -33.88 5.91
CA VAL A 51 2.74 -34.87 6.90
C VAL A 51 2.58 -34.32 8.32
N TRP A 52 2.95 -33.05 8.55
CA TRP A 52 2.76 -32.40 9.85
C TRP A 52 1.27 -32.35 10.26
N LEU A 53 0.38 -31.98 9.34
CA LEU A 53 -1.06 -31.97 9.58
C LEU A 53 -1.60 -33.38 9.85
N GLN A 54 -1.19 -34.37 9.05
CA GLN A 54 -1.62 -35.76 9.20
C GLN A 54 -1.17 -36.33 10.55
N GLN A 55 0.04 -36.04 11.01
CA GLN A 55 0.50 -36.46 12.33
C GLN A 55 -0.37 -35.88 13.46
N GLY A 56 -0.73 -34.60 13.38
CA GLY A 56 -1.62 -33.97 14.35
C GLY A 56 -3.05 -34.54 14.33
N LEU A 57 -3.58 -34.79 13.13
CA LEU A 57 -4.90 -35.41 12.96
C LEU A 57 -4.93 -36.85 13.47
N ASN A 58 -3.91 -37.64 13.18
CA ASN A 58 -3.80 -39.02 13.65
C ASN A 58 -3.66 -39.09 15.16
N TYR A 59 -2.92 -38.17 15.79
CA TYR A 59 -2.83 -38.08 17.25
C TYR A 59 -4.19 -37.78 17.89
N THR A 60 -4.96 -36.88 17.27
CA THR A 60 -6.26 -36.42 17.80
C THR A 60 -7.40 -37.42 17.54
N PHE A 61 -7.38 -38.10 16.39
CA PHE A 61 -8.45 -38.97 15.91
C PHE A 61 -8.00 -40.42 15.70
N ALA A 62 -7.01 -40.87 16.47
CA ALA A 62 -6.46 -42.23 16.40
C ALA A 62 -7.53 -43.32 16.45
N TRP A 63 -8.65 -43.07 17.15
CA TRP A 63 -9.78 -44.00 17.27
C TRP A 63 -10.56 -44.24 15.97
N LEU A 64 -10.54 -43.31 15.00
CA LEU A 64 -11.37 -43.39 13.80
C LEU A 64 -10.82 -44.33 12.71
N HIS A 65 -9.55 -44.77 12.77
CA HIS A 65 -8.91 -45.64 11.76
C HIS A 65 -9.10 -45.17 10.29
N ILE A 66 -9.32 -43.86 10.08
CA ILE A 66 -9.46 -43.23 8.76
C ILE A 66 -8.09 -42.72 8.32
N ASP A 67 -7.75 -42.90 7.04
CA ASP A 67 -6.57 -42.27 6.46
C ASP A 67 -6.85 -40.81 6.08
N PHE A 68 -6.24 -39.88 6.82
CA PHE A 68 -6.35 -38.44 6.59
C PHE A 68 -5.32 -37.87 5.60
N ALA A 69 -4.50 -38.71 4.93
CA ALA A 69 -3.45 -38.25 4.02
C ALA A 69 -3.96 -37.28 2.94
N SER A 70 -5.05 -37.65 2.25
CA SER A 70 -5.63 -36.83 1.18
C SER A 70 -6.17 -35.49 1.70
N VAL A 71 -6.84 -35.50 2.84
CA VAL A 71 -7.40 -34.30 3.47
C VAL A 71 -6.28 -33.36 3.93
N ALA A 72 -5.24 -33.90 4.55
CA ALA A 72 -4.07 -33.15 4.98
C ALA A 72 -3.33 -32.52 3.79
N LEU A 73 -3.23 -33.22 2.65
CA LEU A 73 -2.61 -32.69 1.44
C LEU A 73 -3.42 -31.53 0.84
N VAL A 74 -4.75 -31.64 0.77
CA VAL A 74 -5.59 -30.53 0.31
C VAL A 74 -5.47 -29.34 1.26
N ALA A 75 -5.56 -29.57 2.58
CA ALA A 75 -5.41 -28.51 3.59
C ALA A 75 -4.04 -27.82 3.50
N ALA A 76 -2.96 -28.58 3.29
CA ALA A 76 -1.61 -28.04 3.10
C ALA A 76 -1.52 -27.12 1.87
N ASN A 77 -2.12 -27.51 0.74
CA ASN A 77 -2.15 -26.67 -0.46
C ASN A 77 -2.95 -25.38 -0.24
N VAL A 78 -4.09 -25.46 0.45
CA VAL A 78 -4.90 -24.28 0.79
C VAL A 78 -4.11 -23.33 1.69
N LEU A 79 -3.44 -23.84 2.73
CA LEU A 79 -2.61 -23.03 3.62
C LEU A 79 -1.45 -22.37 2.88
N LEU A 80 -0.76 -23.11 2.00
CA LEU A 80 0.31 -22.55 1.17
C LEU A 80 -0.20 -21.46 0.25
N PHE A 81 -1.35 -21.66 -0.39
CA PHE A 81 -1.95 -20.64 -1.26
C PHE A 81 -2.34 -19.39 -0.48
N LEU A 82 -2.96 -19.57 0.68
CA LEU A 82 -3.35 -18.47 1.57
C LEU A 82 -2.13 -17.67 2.06
N GLY A 83 -0.99 -18.32 2.28
CA GLY A 83 0.27 -17.65 2.63
C GLY A 83 1.00 -17.03 1.44
N PHE A 84 0.88 -17.63 0.25
CA PHE A 84 1.55 -17.17 -0.96
C PHE A 84 1.04 -15.81 -1.43
N VAL A 85 -0.28 -15.61 -1.48
CA VAL A 85 -0.90 -14.35 -1.93
C VAL A 85 -0.42 -13.12 -1.14
N PRO A 86 -0.51 -13.06 0.21
CA PRO A 86 -0.04 -11.92 0.98
C PRO A 86 1.48 -11.74 0.88
N LEU A 87 2.25 -12.82 0.76
CA LEU A 87 3.70 -12.75 0.61
C LEU A 87 4.11 -12.07 -0.70
N VAL A 88 3.45 -12.42 -1.81
CA VAL A 88 3.61 -11.74 -3.10
C VAL A 88 3.22 -10.27 -2.97
N TYR A 89 2.08 -9.99 -2.36
CA TYR A 89 1.58 -8.62 -2.19
C TYR A 89 2.53 -7.75 -1.36
N LEU A 90 3.01 -8.24 -0.22
CA LEU A 90 3.98 -7.54 0.62
C LEU A 90 5.30 -7.30 -0.12
N THR A 91 5.76 -8.26 -0.92
CA THR A 91 6.97 -8.10 -1.73
C THR A 91 6.76 -7.05 -2.82
N ALA A 92 5.61 -7.06 -3.49
CA ALA A 92 5.25 -6.05 -4.49
C ALA A 92 5.17 -4.64 -3.87
N LEU A 93 4.56 -4.51 -2.69
CA LEU A 93 4.53 -3.26 -1.92
C LEU A 93 5.92 -2.80 -1.52
N PHE A 94 6.80 -3.72 -1.12
CA PHE A 94 8.18 -3.39 -0.79
C PHE A 94 8.95 -2.87 -2.02
N ILE A 95 8.84 -3.55 -3.17
CA ILE A 95 9.42 -3.09 -4.44
C ILE A 95 8.84 -1.72 -4.80
N LEU A 96 7.52 -1.54 -4.69
CA LEU A 96 6.86 -0.27 -4.94
C LEU A 96 7.33 0.84 -3.98
N SER A 97 7.60 0.52 -2.72
CA SER A 97 8.10 1.50 -1.74
C SER A 97 9.53 1.94 -2.05
N VAL A 98 10.39 1.00 -2.46
CA VAL A 98 11.79 1.29 -2.79
C VAL A 98 11.92 2.02 -4.13
N PHE A 99 11.13 1.64 -5.15
CA PHE A 99 11.29 2.13 -6.52
C PHE A 99 10.19 3.09 -6.99
N GLY A 100 8.98 3.02 -6.44
CA GLY A 100 7.80 3.69 -6.97
C GLY A 100 7.72 5.18 -6.69
N MET A 101 8.15 5.62 -5.50
CA MET A 101 8.02 7.04 -5.11
C MET A 101 8.90 7.96 -5.96
N GLN A 102 10.15 7.55 -6.23
CA GLN A 102 11.11 8.36 -6.98
C GLN A 102 10.75 8.42 -8.48
N GLN A 103 10.38 7.29 -9.09
CA GLN A 103 10.12 7.23 -10.53
C GLN A 103 8.74 7.78 -10.93
N MET A 104 7.74 7.68 -10.06
CA MET A 104 6.42 8.25 -10.31
C MET A 104 6.47 9.79 -10.26
N VAL A 105 7.23 10.35 -9.32
CA VAL A 105 7.51 11.80 -9.26
C VAL A 105 8.29 12.26 -10.49
N GLU A 106 9.33 11.52 -10.90
CA GLU A 106 10.16 11.88 -12.05
C GLU A 106 9.41 11.79 -13.40
N TYR A 107 8.54 10.79 -13.56
CA TYR A 107 7.73 10.63 -14.78
C TYR A 107 6.63 11.70 -14.91
N VAL A 108 5.99 12.09 -13.81
CA VAL A 108 4.97 13.15 -13.82
C VAL A 108 5.62 14.52 -14.01
N ALA A 109 6.78 14.77 -13.37
CA ALA A 109 7.53 16.01 -13.53
C ALA A 109 7.96 16.24 -15.00
N THR A 110 8.45 15.19 -15.68
CA THR A 110 8.94 15.30 -17.07
C THR A 110 7.83 15.44 -18.11
N ARG A 111 6.66 14.84 -17.90
CA ARG A 111 5.60 14.81 -18.92
C ARG A 111 4.57 15.94 -18.79
N SER A 112 4.23 16.33 -17.58
CA SER A 112 3.17 17.33 -17.35
C SER A 112 3.71 18.74 -17.19
N TYR A 113 5.00 18.90 -16.83
CA TYR A 113 5.59 20.19 -16.48
C TYR A 113 7.06 20.35 -16.91
N PRO A 114 7.38 20.25 -18.22
CA PRO A 114 8.76 20.30 -18.72
C PRO A 114 9.47 21.65 -18.53
N THR A 115 8.75 22.73 -18.20
CA THR A 115 9.28 24.09 -17.97
C THR A 115 9.43 24.45 -16.49
N LEU A 116 9.09 23.57 -15.55
CA LEU A 116 9.24 23.85 -14.13
C LEU A 116 10.68 23.62 -13.67
N ASP A 117 11.35 24.72 -13.37
CA ASP A 117 12.69 24.77 -12.82
C ASP A 117 12.67 24.18 -11.39
N ARG A 118 13.45 23.11 -11.14
CA ARG A 118 13.52 22.42 -9.84
C ARG A 118 14.23 23.35 -8.83
N ARG A 119 13.48 24.25 -8.19
CA ARG A 119 14.06 25.21 -7.24
C ARG A 119 14.43 24.64 -5.87
N ARG A 120 14.14 23.35 -5.57
CA ARG A 120 14.56 22.65 -4.33
C ARG A 120 14.42 23.50 -3.06
N GLY A 121 13.34 24.27 -2.94
CA GLY A 121 13.11 25.21 -1.83
C GLY A 121 12.80 24.50 -0.50
N GLY A 122 12.24 23.29 -0.57
CA GLY A 122 12.07 22.42 0.60
C GLY A 122 13.36 21.68 0.95
N GLY A 123 14.11 22.18 1.93
CA GLY A 123 15.20 21.40 2.53
C GLY A 123 14.65 20.14 3.21
N MET A 124 15.46 19.07 3.28
CA MET A 124 15.12 17.80 3.96
C MET A 124 14.50 18.02 5.35
N ALA A 125 14.95 19.06 6.07
CA ALA A 125 14.42 19.46 7.37
C ALA A 125 12.93 19.90 7.33
N GLY A 126 12.47 20.53 6.25
CA GLY A 126 11.08 20.94 6.06
C GLY A 126 10.15 19.74 5.81
N THR A 127 10.61 18.77 5.02
CA THR A 127 9.89 17.51 4.79
C THR A 127 9.80 16.69 6.08
N VAL A 128 10.91 16.58 6.82
CA VAL A 128 10.92 15.91 8.13
C VAL A 128 10.01 16.62 9.12
N TRP A 129 10.04 17.95 9.20
CA TRP A 129 9.18 18.71 10.11
C TRP A 129 7.69 18.56 9.76
N ASN A 130 7.32 18.64 8.48
CA ASN A 130 5.94 18.44 8.08
C ASN A 130 5.47 16.99 8.28
N GLY A 131 6.34 16.01 8.04
CA GLY A 131 6.09 14.61 8.38
C GLY A 131 5.86 14.39 9.87
N VAL A 132 6.68 14.99 10.73
CA VAL A 132 6.53 14.95 12.19
C VAL A 132 5.21 15.60 12.63
N VAL A 133 4.86 16.77 12.09
CA VAL A 133 3.60 17.45 12.41
C VAL A 133 2.39 16.64 11.94
N ALA A 134 2.45 16.04 10.75
CA ALA A 134 1.39 15.17 10.25
C ALA A 134 1.24 13.90 11.10
N PHE A 135 2.36 13.31 11.54
CA PHE A 135 2.38 12.13 12.40
C PHE A 135 1.83 12.44 13.80
N LEU A 136 2.25 13.55 14.41
CA LEU A 136 1.71 14.01 15.69
C LEU A 136 0.21 14.36 15.59
N GLY A 137 -0.22 14.98 14.48
CA GLY A 137 -1.62 15.23 14.20
C GLY A 137 -2.44 13.95 14.06
N LEU A 138 -1.90 12.93 13.39
CA LEU A 138 -2.52 11.61 13.26
C LEU A 138 -2.73 10.96 14.64
N ILE A 139 -1.71 10.98 15.50
CA ILE A 139 -1.82 10.44 16.87
C ILE A 139 -2.86 11.22 17.67
N PHE A 140 -2.85 12.55 17.57
CA PHE A 140 -3.78 13.40 18.29
C PHE A 140 -5.24 13.18 17.87
N PHE A 141 -5.53 13.21 16.56
CA PHE A 141 -6.87 12.94 16.05
C PHE A 141 -7.30 11.49 16.27
N GLY A 142 -6.36 10.54 16.18
CA GLY A 142 -6.59 9.14 16.52
C GLY A 142 -7.03 8.98 17.98
N ALA A 143 -6.30 9.58 18.92
CA ALA A 143 -6.64 9.56 20.33
C ALA A 143 -7.97 10.28 20.63
N LEU A 144 -8.21 11.44 20.01
CA LEU A 144 -9.46 12.18 20.12
C LEU A 144 -10.65 11.40 19.52
N SER A 145 -10.39 10.50 18.57
CA SER A 145 -11.43 9.68 17.99
C SER A 145 -11.92 8.56 18.90
N ILE A 146 -11.13 8.11 19.89
CA ILE A 146 -11.44 6.95 20.76
C ILE A 146 -12.86 7.02 21.36
N PRO A 147 -13.34 8.15 21.92
CA PRO A 147 -14.71 8.26 22.42
C PRO A 147 -15.80 8.18 21.34
N LEU A 148 -15.47 8.56 20.09
CA LEU A 148 -16.39 8.51 18.95
C LEU A 148 -16.53 7.09 18.37
N TRP A 149 -15.60 6.17 18.66
CA TRP A 149 -15.70 4.76 18.25
C TRP A 149 -16.84 4.00 18.94
N PHE A 150 -17.44 4.53 20.01
CA PHE A 150 -18.60 3.90 20.65
C PHE A 150 -19.89 4.04 19.82
N PHE A 151 -19.88 4.84 18.75
CA PHE A 151 -21.01 5.02 17.84
C PHE A 151 -20.78 4.29 16.50
N PRO A 152 -21.47 3.17 16.24
CA PRO A 152 -21.26 2.36 15.03
C PRO A 152 -21.33 3.10 13.69
N PRO A 153 -22.22 4.11 13.49
CA PRO A 153 -22.25 4.88 12.24
C PRO A 153 -21.00 5.73 11.99
N LEU A 154 -20.22 6.05 13.03
CA LEU A 154 -19.03 6.91 12.92
C LEU A 154 -17.77 6.12 12.57
N TRP A 155 -17.77 4.79 12.69
CA TRP A 155 -16.62 3.94 12.38
C TRP A 155 -16.01 4.15 10.99
N PRO A 156 -16.77 4.30 9.89
CA PRO A 156 -16.18 4.61 8.60
C PRO A 156 -15.85 6.11 8.41
N LEU A 157 -16.58 7.00 9.09
CA LEU A 157 -16.40 8.46 8.95
C LEU A 157 -15.12 8.97 9.62
N ILE A 158 -14.83 8.47 10.83
CA ILE A 158 -13.63 8.81 11.59
C ILE A 158 -12.34 8.59 10.79
N PRO A 159 -12.04 7.37 10.30
CA PRO A 159 -10.82 7.12 9.53
C PRO A 159 -10.80 7.92 8.24
N LEU A 160 -11.95 8.09 7.56
CA LEU A 160 -12.03 8.93 6.35
C LEU A 160 -11.61 10.38 6.61
N VAL A 161 -12.12 11.01 7.67
CA VAL A 161 -11.80 12.41 7.99
C VAL A 161 -10.33 12.56 8.39
N ILE A 162 -9.82 11.65 9.22
CA ILE A 162 -8.41 11.66 9.65
C ILE A 162 -7.49 11.46 8.43
N LEU A 163 -7.78 10.46 7.59
CA LEU A 163 -7.01 10.20 6.37
C LEU A 163 -7.09 11.37 5.39
N ALA A 164 -8.26 11.99 5.20
CA ALA A 164 -8.42 13.13 4.31
C ALA A 164 -7.57 14.32 4.78
N TRP A 165 -7.61 14.65 6.08
CA TRP A 165 -6.82 15.75 6.65
C TRP A 165 -5.32 15.50 6.55
N VAL A 166 -4.86 14.28 6.90
CA VAL A 166 -3.44 13.90 6.82
C VAL A 166 -2.94 13.94 5.38
N ASN A 167 -3.69 13.34 4.44
CA ASN A 167 -3.33 13.36 3.02
C ASN A 167 -3.31 14.79 2.48
N GLN A 168 -4.28 15.64 2.84
CA GLN A 168 -4.30 17.04 2.43
C GLN A 168 -3.07 17.79 2.95
N ARG A 169 -2.64 17.55 4.20
CA ARG A 169 -1.46 18.21 4.80
C ARG A 169 -0.16 17.75 4.17
N LEU A 170 0.00 16.45 3.94
CA LEU A 170 1.20 15.85 3.33
C LEU A 170 1.31 16.28 1.87
N LEU A 171 0.25 16.06 1.07
CA LEU A 171 0.27 16.36 -0.36
C LEU A 171 0.36 17.86 -0.65
N ARG A 172 -0.24 18.73 0.18
CA ARG A 172 -0.10 20.20 0.02
C ARG A 172 1.33 20.66 0.24
N TYR A 173 2.03 20.08 1.20
CA TYR A 173 3.43 20.43 1.48
C TYR A 173 4.39 19.82 0.46
N ASP A 174 4.16 18.59 0.03
CA ASP A 174 4.98 17.95 -1.00
C ASP A 174 4.83 18.70 -2.35
N ALA A 175 3.61 19.09 -2.72
CA ALA A 175 3.36 19.86 -3.93
C ALA A 175 3.94 21.30 -3.89
N LEU A 176 3.90 21.96 -2.72
CA LEU A 176 4.44 23.32 -2.57
C LEU A 176 5.96 23.33 -2.34
N GLY A 177 6.51 22.36 -1.61
CA GLY A 177 7.95 22.29 -1.32
C GLY A 177 8.80 21.96 -2.55
N GLU A 178 8.21 21.28 -3.54
CA GLU A 178 8.87 20.94 -4.79
C GLU A 178 8.82 22.08 -5.84
N HIS A 179 7.92 23.06 -5.67
CA HIS A 179 7.62 24.05 -6.72
C HIS A 179 7.51 25.53 -6.29
N ALA A 180 7.33 25.84 -5.00
CA ALA A 180 7.14 27.22 -4.51
C ALA A 180 8.38 27.73 -3.76
N ASP A 181 8.68 29.02 -3.91
CA ASP A 181 9.73 29.66 -3.14
C ASP A 181 9.28 29.85 -1.66
N ALA A 182 10.23 29.96 -0.72
CA ALA A 182 9.91 30.00 0.72
C ALA A 182 8.98 31.17 1.11
N ALA A 183 9.03 32.26 0.33
CA ALA A 183 8.14 33.42 0.48
C ALA A 183 6.71 33.16 -0.04
N GLU A 184 6.57 32.44 -1.16
CA GLU A 184 5.25 32.06 -1.72
C GLU A 184 4.53 31.04 -0.84
N MET A 185 5.27 30.08 -0.28
CA MET A 185 4.74 29.13 0.69
C MET A 185 4.13 29.85 1.90
N LYS A 186 4.81 30.89 2.42
CA LYS A 186 4.30 31.71 3.53
C LYS A 186 3.04 32.49 3.17
N HIS A 187 2.90 32.94 1.92
CA HIS A 187 1.70 33.66 1.49
C HIS A 187 0.49 32.70 1.40
N VAL A 188 0.69 31.54 0.76
CA VAL A 188 -0.37 30.53 0.56
C VAL A 188 -0.80 29.86 1.87
N PHE A 189 0.09 29.69 2.85
CA PHE A 189 -0.28 29.20 4.19
C PHE A 189 -0.95 30.26 5.07
N ARG A 190 -0.86 31.55 4.71
CA ARG A 190 -1.49 32.64 5.46
C ARG A 190 -2.90 32.96 4.95
N GLU A 191 -3.19 32.66 3.69
CA GLU A 191 -4.49 32.93 3.06
C GLU A 191 -5.49 31.77 3.12
N ASN A 192 -5.08 30.56 3.56
CA ASN A 192 -5.93 29.36 3.74
C ASN A 192 -5.58 28.61 5.02
#